data_AF-A0A349Z161-F1
#
_entry.id   AF-A0A349Z161-F1
#
_cell.length_a   1.000
_cell.length_b   1.000
_cell.length_c   1.000
_cell.angle_alpha   90.00
_cell.angle_beta   90.00
_cell.angle_gamma   90.00
#
_symmetry.space_group_name_H-M   'P 1'
#
loop_
_entity.id
_entity.type
_entity.pdbx_description
1 polymer ?
#
loop_
_entity_poly.entity_id
_entity_poly.type
_entity_poly.pdbx_seq_one_letter_code
_entity_poly.pdbx_strand_id
1 'polypeptide(L)' 'SRKVDADGFDAFDSPNFPPLLEAGINIRVKAGKIAEPDNTELKVSKVTAQPIGLVSLYPGISPM' A
#
# COMPACT_ATOMS: atom_id res chain seq x y z
N SER A 1 -1.29 -1.06 0.01
CA SER A 1 -2.09 -1.49 1.16
C SER A 1 -2.44 -0.27 2.01
N ARG A 2 -3.58 -0.31 2.69
CA ARG A 2 -4.04 0.70 3.66
C ARG A 2 -4.36 -0.02 4.96
N LYS A 3 -4.07 0.62 6.10
CA LYS A 3 -4.53 0.14 7.41
C LYS A 3 -6.06 0.32 7.47
N VAL A 4 -6.81 -0.77 7.58
CA VAL A 4 -8.28 -0.79 7.58
C VAL A 4 -8.89 -1.06 8.95
N ASP A 5 -8.13 -1.70 9.85
CA ASP A 5 -8.53 -1.96 11.23
C ASP A 5 -7.38 -1.58 12.17
N ALA A 6 -7.70 -0.97 13.31
CA ALA A 6 -6.73 -0.59 14.34
C ALA A 6 -6.60 -1.63 15.45
N ASP A 7 -7.61 -2.50 15.61
CA ASP A 7 -7.77 -3.40 16.76
C ASP A 7 -7.78 -4.88 16.34
N GLY A 8 -8.20 -5.20 15.12
CA GLY A 8 -8.17 -6.55 14.54
C GLY A 8 -6.79 -7.01 14.06
N PHE A 9 -6.55 -8.32 14.08
CA PHE A 9 -5.29 -8.94 13.64
C PHE A 9 -5.05 -8.78 12.13
N ASP A 10 -6.12 -8.83 11.32
CA ASP A 10 -6.09 -8.54 9.88
C ASP A 10 -6.26 -7.03 9.62
N ALA A 11 -5.23 -6.26 9.98
CA ALA A 11 -5.27 -4.80 10.00
C ALA A 11 -5.02 -4.12 8.63
N PHE A 12 -4.63 -4.86 7.60
CA PHE A 12 -4.18 -4.31 6.32
C PHE A 12 -4.94 -4.92 5.15
N ASP A 13 -5.45 -4.06 4.29
CA ASP A 13 -6.08 -4.50 3.05
C ASP A 13 -5.58 -3.68 1.86
N SER A 14 -5.70 -4.26 0.67
CA SER A 14 -5.38 -3.65 -0.59
C SER A 14 -6.67 -3.57 -1.42
N PRO A 15 -7.49 -2.52 -1.22
CA PRO A 15 -8.83 -2.46 -1.80
C PRO A 15 -8.84 -2.47 -3.32
N ASN A 16 -7.74 -2.04 -3.96
CA ASN A 16 -7.63 -1.94 -5.40
C ASN A 16 -6.75 -3.04 -6.03
N PHE A 17 -6.17 -3.95 -5.25
CA PHE A 17 -5.33 -5.01 -5.81
C PHE A 17 -5.32 -6.25 -4.89
N PRO A 18 -5.65 -7.45 -5.38
CA PRO A 18 -5.67 -8.67 -4.57
C PRO A 18 -4.30 -9.01 -3.99
N PRO A 19 -4.22 -9.73 -2.86
CA PRO A 19 -2.96 -10.16 -2.27
C PRO A 19 -2.10 -10.95 -3.27
N LEU A 20 -0.79 -10.69 -3.28
CA LEU A 20 0.15 -11.40 -4.18
C LEU A 20 0.29 -12.87 -3.77
N LEU A 21 0.40 -13.12 -2.47
CA LEU A 21 0.63 -14.43 -1.88
C LEU A 21 -0.33 -14.65 -0.71
N GLU A 22 -0.67 -15.90 -0.46
CA GLU A 22 -1.36 -16.37 0.74
C GLU A 22 -0.47 -17.38 1.46
N ALA A 23 -0.20 -17.13 2.74
CA ALA A 23 0.57 -18.01 3.61
C ALA A 23 -0.38 -18.82 4.51
N GLY A 24 -0.96 -19.90 3.97
CA GLY A 24 -1.69 -20.91 4.73
C GLY A 24 -0.83 -22.15 5.00
N ILE A 25 -1.46 -23.33 5.21
CA ILE A 25 -0.75 -24.62 5.25
C ILE A 25 0.13 -24.81 4.01
N ASN A 26 -0.38 -24.35 2.86
CA ASN A 26 0.37 -24.26 1.63
C ASN A 26 0.50 -22.79 1.25
N ILE A 27 1.69 -22.40 0.77
CA ILE A 27 1.91 -21.07 0.18
C ILE A 27 1.30 -21.07 -1.22
N ARG A 28 0.41 -20.11 -1.49
CA ARG A 28 -0.27 -19.98 -2.78
C ARG A 28 -0.02 -18.61 -3.38
N VAL A 29 0.32 -18.57 -4.67
CA VAL A 29 0.35 -17.32 -5.45
C VAL A 29 -1.09 -16.99 -5.85
N LYS A 30 -1.60 -15.83 -5.43
CA LYS A 30 -3.00 -15.42 -5.65
C LYS A 30 -3.15 -14.47 -6.84
N ALA A 31 -2.25 -13.51 -7.01
CA ALA A 31 -2.36 -12.52 -8.07
C ALA A 31 -1.02 -11.89 -8.46
N GLY A 32 -0.98 -11.34 -9.67
CA GLY A 32 0.20 -10.70 -10.24
C GLY A 32 1.24 -11.67 -10.79
N LYS A 33 2.27 -11.13 -11.45
CA LYS A 33 3.52 -11.84 -11.71
C LYS A 33 4.49 -11.45 -10.60
N ILE A 34 5.20 -12.43 -10.03
CA ILE A 34 6.36 -12.14 -9.19
C ILE A 34 7.35 -11.38 -10.08
N ALA A 35 7.87 -10.25 -9.58
CA ALA A 35 8.86 -9.48 -10.33
C ALA A 35 10.05 -10.38 -10.66
N GLU A 36 10.44 -10.41 -11.94
CA GLU A 36 11.63 -11.13 -12.34
C GLU A 36 12.86 -10.40 -11.81
N PRO A 37 13.87 -11.13 -11.32
CA PRO A 37 15.12 -10.52 -10.89
C PRO A 37 15.76 -9.85 -12.09
N ASP A 38 16.05 -8.56 -11.94
CA ASP A 38 16.82 -7.79 -12.92
C ASP A 38 18.22 -7.49 -12.35
N ASN A 39 19.21 -7.38 -13.22
CA ASN A 39 20.61 -7.13 -12.87
C ASN A 39 20.91 -5.63 -12.66
N THR A 40 19.88 -4.81 -12.53
CA THR A 40 20.00 -3.37 -12.29
C THR A 40 20.44 -3.11 -10.84
N GLU A 41 21.44 -2.23 -10.67
CA GLU A 41 21.91 -1.82 -9.35
C GLU A 41 20.80 -1.13 -8.53
N LEU A 42 20.74 -1.44 -7.22
CA LEU A 42 19.79 -0.84 -6.30
C LEU A 42 20.03 0.68 -6.19
N LYS A 43 19.08 1.46 -6.70
CA LYS A 43 19.08 2.92 -6.55
C LYS A 43 18.32 3.34 -5.29
N VAL A 44 19.04 3.89 -4.30
CA VAL A 44 18.45 4.44 -3.08
C VAL A 44 18.16 5.93 -3.26
N SER A 45 16.88 6.30 -3.30
CA SER A 45 16.44 7.69 -3.38
C SER A 45 16.39 8.34 -1.99
N LYS A 46 17.12 9.44 -1.78
CA LYS A 46 17.02 10.24 -0.55
C LYS A 46 15.67 10.96 -0.52
N VAL A 47 14.94 10.82 0.58
CA VAL A 47 13.66 11.50 0.81
C VAL A 47 13.88 12.63 1.81
N THR A 48 13.47 13.85 1.45
CA THR A 48 13.49 15.03 2.33
C THR A 48 12.06 15.46 2.66
N ALA A 49 11.86 16.09 3.82
CA ALA A 49 10.55 16.65 4.16
C ALA A 49 10.14 17.71 3.13
N GLN A 50 8.91 17.60 2.63
CA GLN A 50 8.31 18.55 1.70
C GLN A 50 7.04 19.12 2.34
N PRO A 51 6.76 20.43 2.19
CA PRO A 51 5.52 21.02 2.68
C PRO A 51 4.34 20.57 1.80
N ILE A 52 3.81 19.37 2.06
CA ILE A 52 2.68 18.79 1.35
C ILE A 52 1.46 18.76 2.28
N GLY A 53 0.36 19.40 1.85
CA GLY A 53 -0.92 19.35 2.54
C GLY A 53 -1.81 18.22 2.00
N LEU A 54 -2.45 17.48 2.89
CA LEU A 54 -3.51 16.53 2.56
C LEU A 54 -4.84 17.09 3.07
N VAL A 55 -5.81 17.30 2.18
CA VAL A 55 -7.13 17.81 2.53
C VAL A 55 -8.18 16.76 2.18
N SER A 56 -9.05 16.43 3.14
CA SER A 56 -10.24 15.62 2.91
C SER A 56 -11.46 16.54 2.77
N LEU A 57 -12.12 16.49 1.61
CA LEU A 57 -13.30 17.31 1.34
C LEU A 57 -14.54 16.69 2.00
N TYR A 58 -15.45 17.55 2.48
CA TYR A 58 -16.73 17.16 3.06
C TYR A 58 -17.83 18.18 2.71
N PRO A 59 -19.12 17.78 2.71
CA PRO A 59 -20.22 18.71 2.42
C PRO A 59 -20.28 19.86 3.44
N GLY A 60 -20.32 21.11 2.97
CA GLY A 60 -20.33 22.30 3.83
C GLY A 60 -18.95 22.85 4.18
N ILE A 61 -17.87 22.33 3.58
CA ILE A 61 -16.56 22.97 3.66
C ILE A 61 -16.66 24.37 3.03
N SER A 62 -16.58 25.41 3.86
CA SER A 62 -16.56 26.78 3.36
C SER A 62 -15.27 26.99 2.56
N PRO A 63 -15.34 27.52 1.33
CA PRO A 63 -14.17 28.11 0.74
C PRO A 63 -13.82 29.30 1.62
N MET A 64 -12.61 29.30 2.17
CA MET A 64 -12.02 30.51 2.75
C MET A 64 -12.05 31.63 1.71
#